data_AF-A0A8J8FPY4-F1
#
_entry.id   AF-A0A8J8FPY4-F1
#
_cell.length_a   1.000
_cell.length_b   1.000
_cell.length_c   1.000
_cell.angle_alpha   90.00
_cell.angle_beta   90.00
_cell.angle_gamma   90.00
#
_symmetry.space_group_name_H-M   'P 1'
#
loop_
_entity.id
_entity.type
_entity.pdbx_description
1 polymer ?
#
loop_
_entity_poly.entity_id
_entity_poly.type
_entity_poly.pdbx_seq_one_letter_code
_entity_poly.pdbx_strand_id
1 'polypeptide(L)'
;GLLSVTSRSIVRRINAEGPIVFGRGLEITLNFEEAAFEGSGVFLLGAVMEQFLARYVSINSFTETVITSTDRGEIIRWPARIGKRETI
;
A
#
# COMPACT_ATOMS: atom_id res chain seq x y z
N GLY A 1 14.67 5.62 -9.59
CA GLY A 1 14.77 4.71 -8.43
C GLY A 1 13.59 4.91 -7.49
N LEU A 2 13.61 4.43 -6.23
CA LEU A 2 12.65 4.91 -5.21
C LEU A 2 13.08 6.31 -4.76
N LEU A 3 12.20 7.30 -4.92
CA LEU A 3 12.47 8.70 -4.64
C LEU A 3 12.00 9.12 -3.24
N SER A 4 10.80 8.68 -2.85
CA SER A 4 10.25 9.03 -1.53
C SER A 4 9.24 8.00 -1.04
N VAL A 5 9.07 7.97 0.28
CA VAL A 5 8.05 7.19 0.98
C VAL A 5 7.30 8.15 1.88
N THR A 6 5.98 8.20 1.72
CA THR A 6 5.11 8.96 2.62
C THR A 6 4.04 8.06 3.19
N SER A 7 3.56 8.38 4.38
CA SER A 7 2.49 7.62 5.03
C SER A 7 1.52 8.54 5.72
N ARG A 8 0.23 8.21 5.67
CA ARG A 8 -0.81 8.96 6.38
C ARG A 8 -1.89 8.04 6.93
N SER A 9 -2.42 8.39 8.10
CA SER A 9 -3.55 7.69 8.70
C SER A 9 -4.81 7.92 7.87
N ILE A 10 -5.52 6.84 7.54
CA ILE A 10 -6.76 6.88 6.76
C ILE A 10 -7.87 6.05 7.43
N VAL A 11 -9.11 6.40 7.10
CA VAL A 11 -10.30 5.62 7.44
C VAL A 11 -10.92 5.10 6.14
N ARG A 12 -11.25 3.81 6.11
CA ARG A 12 -11.89 3.15 4.97
C ARG A 12 -12.98 2.21 5.44
N ARG A 13 -13.98 2.01 4.59
CA ARG A 13 -14.90 0.89 4.74
C ARG A 13 -14.11 -0.41 4.55
N ILE A 14 -14.20 -1.32 5.51
CA ILE A 14 -13.62 -2.65 5.39
C ILE A 14 -14.66 -3.57 4.76
N ASN A 15 -14.28 -4.28 3.71
CA ASN A 15 -15.10 -5.33 3.12
C ASN A 15 -14.94 -6.60 3.96
N ALA A 16 -15.76 -6.71 5.00
CA ALA A 16 -15.92 -7.91 5.83
C ALA A 16 -17.34 -8.44 5.71
N GLU A 17 -17.55 -9.74 5.92
CA GLU A 17 -18.88 -10.31 6.01
C GLU A 17 -19.63 -9.70 7.22
N GLY A 18 -20.85 -9.21 6.99
CA GLY A 18 -21.69 -8.60 8.02
C GLY A 18 -21.94 -7.10 7.83
N PRO A 19 -22.23 -6.33 8.91
CA PRO A 19 -22.60 -4.93 8.82
C PRO A 19 -21.45 -4.06 8.27
N ILE A 20 -21.79 -2.90 7.70
CA ILE A 20 -20.80 -1.93 7.21
C ILE A 20 -19.95 -1.45 8.38
N VAL A 21 -18.66 -1.78 8.33
CA VAL A 21 -17.66 -1.35 9.33
C VAL A 21 -16.61 -0.44 8.70
N PHE A 22 -16.17 0.55 9.47
CA PHE A 22 -15.06 1.42 9.09
C PHE A 22 -13.84 1.07 9.95
N GLY A 23 -12.71 0.86 9.28
CA GLY A 23 -11.42 0.64 9.93
C GLY A 23 -10.54 1.87 9.87
N ARG A 24 -9.56 1.94 10.78
CA ARG A 24 -8.40 2.82 10.66
C ARG A 24 -7.24 2.04 10.07
N GLY A 25 -6.47 2.70 9.22
CA GLY A 25 -5.32 2.10 8.55
C GLY A 25 -4.31 3.15 8.13
N LEU A 26 -3.28 2.69 7.43
CA LEU A 26 -2.22 3.52 6.90
C LEU A 26 -2.25 3.45 5.38
N GLU A 27 -2.29 4.61 4.73
CA GLU A 27 -1.94 4.72 3.31
C GLU A 27 -0.45 4.95 3.22
N ILE A 28 0.26 4.11 2.47
CA ILE A 28 1.69 4.21 2.22
C ILE A 28 1.88 4.48 0.74
N THR A 29 2.46 5.65 0.42
CA THR A 29 2.72 6.07 -0.94
C THR A 29 4.21 5.95 -1.22
N LEU A 30 4.55 5.15 -2.22
CA LEU A 30 5.91 4.94 -2.70
C LEU A 30 6.06 5.66 -4.05
N ASN A 31 6.92 6.67 -4.09
CA ASN A 31 7.18 7.41 -5.30
C ASN A 31 8.43 6.89 -5.99
N PHE A 32 8.31 6.51 -7.25
CA PHE A 32 9.40 5.98 -8.05
C PHE A 32 9.68 6.87 -9.26
N GLU A 33 10.94 6.87 -9.69
CA GLU A 33 11.34 7.34 -11.01
C GLU A 33 11.41 6.13 -11.93
N GLU A 34 10.54 6.13 -12.96
CA GLU A 34 10.37 5.03 -13.92
C GLU A 34 11.65 4.75 -14.73
N ALA A 35 12.43 5.78 -15.04
CA ALA A 35 13.66 5.66 -15.82
C ALA A 35 14.70 4.70 -15.20
N ALA A 36 14.65 4.47 -13.89
CA ALA A 36 15.55 3.51 -13.24
C ALA A 36 15.07 2.05 -13.28
N PHE A 37 13.90 1.79 -13.90
CA PHE A 37 13.27 0.46 -13.98
C PHE A 37 13.02 0.03 -15.42
N GLU A 38 13.88 0.47 -16.35
CA GLU A 38 13.80 0.09 -17.76
C GLU A 38 13.76 -1.44 -17.94
N GLY A 39 12.80 -1.90 -18.76
CA GLY A 39 12.62 -3.31 -19.11
C GLY A 39 11.71 -4.13 -18.19
N SER A 40 11.56 -3.80 -16.90
CA SER A 40 10.73 -4.57 -15.96
C SER A 40 9.56 -3.79 -15.34
N GLY A 41 9.63 -2.45 -15.34
CA GLY A 41 8.61 -1.58 -14.76
C GLY A 41 8.57 -1.60 -13.23
N VAL A 42 8.01 -0.54 -12.64
CA VAL A 42 7.90 -0.34 -11.18
C VAL A 42 6.88 -1.30 -10.53
N PHE A 43 5.98 -1.87 -11.32
CA PHE A 43 4.82 -2.64 -10.84
C PHE A 43 5.21 -3.86 -10.01
N LEU A 44 6.18 -4.67 -10.46
CA LEU A 44 6.57 -5.91 -9.77
C LEU A 44 7.16 -5.61 -8.40
N LEU A 45 8.12 -4.68 -8.34
CA LEU A 45 8.67 -4.19 -7.08
C LEU A 45 7.55 -3.66 -6.19
N GLY A 46 6.61 -2.95 -6.79
CA GLY A 46 5.44 -2.45 -6.12
C GLY A 46 4.56 -3.48 -5.45
N ALA A 47 4.24 -4.55 -6.17
CA ALA A 47 3.46 -5.66 -5.65
C ALA A 47 4.20 -6.40 -4.51
N VAL A 48 5.53 -6.53 -4.61
CA VAL A 48 6.35 -7.08 -3.53
C VAL A 48 6.33 -6.18 -2.30
N MET A 49 6.49 -4.87 -2.50
CA MET A 49 6.45 -3.88 -1.41
C MET A 49 5.08 -3.87 -0.72
N GLU A 50 4.00 -3.96 -1.49
CA GLU A 50 2.64 -4.05 -0.96
C GLU A 50 2.47 -5.25 -0.03
N GLN A 51 2.90 -6.44 -0.47
CA GLN A 51 2.85 -7.66 0.35
C GLN A 51 3.76 -7.57 1.58
N PHE A 52 4.94 -6.96 1.44
CA PHE A 52 5.86 -6.75 2.54
C PHE A 52 5.24 -5.84 3.60
N LEU A 53 4.76 -4.65 3.20
CA LEU A 53 4.20 -3.65 4.11
C LEU A 53 2.94 -4.15 4.83
N ALA A 54 2.09 -4.92 4.16
CA ALA A 54 0.91 -5.54 4.76
C ALA A 54 1.24 -6.49 5.94
N ARG A 55 2.47 -7.03 6.01
CA ARG A 55 2.93 -7.88 7.12
C ARG A 55 3.46 -7.09 8.33
N TYR A 56 3.88 -5.84 8.13
CA TYR A 56 4.49 -5.03 9.20
C TYR A 56 3.49 -4.15 9.96
N VAL A 57 2.28 -3.96 9.43
CA VAL A 57 1.21 -3.25 10.14
C VAL A 57 0.59 -4.12 11.25
N SER A 58 0.12 -3.46 12.31
CA SER A 58 -0.56 -4.11 13.42
C SER A 58 -1.86 -4.80 12.95
N ILE A 59 -2.26 -5.86 13.66
CA ILE A 59 -3.49 -6.64 13.39
C ILE A 59 -4.74 -5.78 13.26
N ASN A 60 -4.82 -4.75 14.10
CA ASN A 60 -6.00 -3.91 14.21
C ASN A 60 -6.00 -2.76 13.20
N SER A 61 -5.16 -2.84 12.16
CA SER A 61 -5.04 -1.82 11.14
C SER A 61 -4.86 -2.45 9.77
N PHE A 62 -5.31 -1.74 8.74
CA PHE A 62 -5.09 -2.14 7.36
C PHE A 62 -4.01 -1.27 6.71
N THR A 63 -3.41 -1.78 5.65
CA THR A 63 -2.50 -1.02 4.77
C THR A 63 -3.13 -0.82 3.40
N GLU A 64 -3.03 0.38 2.87
CA GLU A 64 -3.32 0.71 1.48
C GLU A 64 -1.99 1.17 0.85
N THR A 65 -1.49 0.43 -0.14
CA THR A 65 -0.23 0.79 -0.81
C THR A 65 -0.55 1.49 -2.11
N VAL A 66 0.10 2.63 -2.33
CA VAL A 66 -0.04 3.45 -3.55
C VAL A 66 1.34 3.60 -4.16
N ILE A 67 1.42 3.42 -5.47
CA ILE A 67 2.62 3.69 -6.24
C ILE A 67 2.38 4.85 -7.15
N THR A 68 3.28 5.81 -7.04
CA THR A 68 3.32 6.98 -7.89
C THR A 68 4.61 7.00 -8.69
N SER A 69 4.56 7.65 -9.84
CA SER A 69 5.71 8.02 -10.64
C SER A 69 5.72 9.51 -10.85
N THR A 70 6.93 10.09 -10.95
CA THR A 70 7.12 11.49 -11.34
C THR A 70 6.52 11.79 -12.72
N ASP A 71 6.49 10.78 -13.60
CA ASP A 71 6.18 10.97 -15.01
C ASP A 71 4.68 10.79 -15.29
N ARG A 72 4.00 9.94 -14.51
CA ARG A 72 2.59 9.56 -14.74
C ARG A 72 1.65 9.85 -13.56
N GLY A 73 2.16 10.20 -12.39
CA GLY A 73 1.35 10.31 -11.18
C GLY A 73 1.02 8.94 -10.59
N GLU A 74 -0.22 8.72 -10.13
CA GLU A 74 -0.63 7.44 -9.53
C GLU A 74 -0.68 6.33 -10.60
N ILE A 75 0.17 5.32 -10.44
CA ILE A 75 0.22 4.15 -11.33
C ILE A 75 -0.78 3.10 -10.85
N ILE A 76 -0.77 2.81 -9.55
CA ILE A 76 -1.63 1.79 -8.96
C ILE A 76 -1.86 2.06 -7.48
N ARG A 77 -3.05 1.70 -7.03
CA ARG A 77 -3.45 1.61 -5.64
C ARG A 77 -4.00 0.21 -5.37
N TRP A 78 -3.39 -0.49 -4.44
CA TRP A 78 -3.92 -1.76 -3.97
C TRP A 78 -5.04 -1.53 -2.96
N PRO A 79 -6.05 -2.41 -2.92
CA PRO A 79 -7.13 -2.32 -1.94
C PRO A 79 -6.57 -2.46 -0.52
N ALA A 80 -7.29 -1.86 0.45
CA ALA A 80 -7.01 -2.00 1.86
C ALA A 80 -6.87 -3.48 2.26
N ARG A 81 -5.67 -3.88 2.71
CA ARG A 81 -5.42 -5.22 3.25
C ARG A 81 -5.36 -5.16 4.76
N ILE A 82 -6.21 -5.95 5.41
CA ILE A 82 -6.19 -6.13 6.86
C ILE A 82 -4.86 -6.76 7.26
N GLY A 83 -4.18 -6.20 8.26
CA GLY A 83 -2.91 -6.70 8.77
C GLY A 83 -3.05 -8.15 9.24
N LYS A 84 -2.15 -9.01 8.79
CA LYS A 84 -2.12 -10.45 9.14
C LYS A 84 -1.14 -10.78 10.27
N ARG A 85 -0.71 -9.79 11.05
CA ARG A 85 0.16 -10.07 12.19
C ARG A 85 -0.59 -11.03 13.14
N GLU A 86 0.08 -11.92 13.84
CA GLU A 86 -0.60 -12.79 14.82
C GLU A 86 -0.46 -12.16 16.21
N THR A 87 -1.55 -12.10 16.98
CA THR A 87 -1.47 -11.71 18.39
C THR A 87 -0.97 -12.96 19.10
N ILE A 88 0.28 -12.92 19.56
CA ILE A 88 0.89 -13.98 20.37
C ILE A 88 0.28 -13.94 21.77
#